data_AF-L7LPH1-F1
#
_entry.id   AF-L7LPH1-F1
#
_cell.length_a   1.000
_cell.length_b   1.000
_cell.length_c   1.000
_cell.angle_alpha   90.00
_cell.angle_beta   90.00
_cell.angle_gamma   90.00
#
_symmetry.space_group_name_H-M   'P 1'
#
loop_
_entity.id
_entity.type
_entity.pdbx_description
1 polymer ?
#
loop_
_entity_poly.entity_id
_entity_poly.type
_entity_poly.pdbx_seq_one_letter_code
_entity_poly.pdbx_strand_id
1 'polypeptide(L)'
;MPLVEHDERDARSFLVFWLCRLIVKTLMRIIPATPSTLRRLAVLDQWAARNARPIRGVVVTPETIAEVRVERITPDGIEDSRIAVLYTHGGAFLAGGLDTHRPIAAAIARAVGAPVVNVAYRQCAEVGVGTSVRDGYAVYRELRRSGEFDAVVVAGDSAGGYIAAKIVEYAARDGLACPDAYVGLSPLLNLSPGADRTSRHDAMLPIKKIEKLRQFYDQGPEVLDGELNVTLDAVARLFPPAIVVCGRGEALQKDAMDLCAALDRAGVTNELHLYAGQIHAFPAAVPGSAQTRDAVARVAEFVRRAVGAGRERADIA
;
A
#
# COMPACT_ATOMS: atom_id res chain seq x y z
N MET A 1 -19.13 -9.18 -5.63
CA MET A 1 -17.82 -9.06 -4.96
C MET A 1 -17.53 -10.29 -4.09
N PRO A 2 -16.47 -11.06 -4.34
CA PRO A 2 -16.01 -12.11 -3.41
C PRO A 2 -15.38 -11.48 -2.17
N LEU A 3 -16.14 -11.49 -1.07
CA LEU A 3 -15.68 -11.18 0.28
C LEU A 3 -15.24 -12.48 0.96
N VAL A 4 -14.00 -12.53 1.42
CA VAL A 4 -13.45 -13.67 2.16
C VAL A 4 -13.12 -13.23 3.59
N GLU A 5 -13.81 -13.80 4.57
CA GLU A 5 -13.52 -13.58 5.98
C GLU A 5 -12.56 -14.63 6.53
N HIS A 6 -11.57 -14.20 7.29
CA HIS A 6 -10.57 -15.04 7.95
C HIS A 6 -10.73 -14.90 9.45
N ASP A 7 -11.34 -15.90 10.09
CA ASP A 7 -11.67 -15.85 11.52
C ASP A 7 -10.55 -16.38 12.44
N GLU A 8 -9.52 -17.01 11.88
CA GLU A 8 -8.41 -17.56 12.64
C GLU A 8 -7.62 -16.46 13.37
N ARG A 9 -7.52 -16.60 14.69
CA ARG A 9 -6.77 -15.70 15.55
C ARG A 9 -5.52 -16.40 16.06
N ASP A 10 -4.37 -15.75 15.90
CA ASP A 10 -3.13 -16.24 16.48
C ASP A 10 -2.86 -15.47 17.80
N ALA A 11 -2.20 -16.14 18.76
CA ALA A 11 -1.94 -15.55 20.08
C ALA A 11 -1.02 -14.30 20.01
N ARG A 12 -0.13 -14.26 19.00
CA ARG A 12 0.79 -13.14 18.77
C ARG A 12 0.02 -11.90 18.29
N SER A 13 -0.85 -12.03 17.31
CA SER A 13 -1.76 -11.00 16.81
C SER A 13 -2.73 -10.53 17.89
N PHE A 14 -3.24 -11.43 18.73
CA PHE A 14 -4.05 -11.02 19.88
C PHE A 14 -3.27 -10.13 20.86
N LEU A 15 -2.05 -10.52 21.21
CA LEU A 15 -1.17 -9.73 22.09
C LEU A 15 -0.82 -8.37 21.46
N VAL A 16 -0.42 -8.37 20.19
CA VAL A 16 -0.10 -7.16 19.42
C VAL A 16 -1.32 -6.25 19.34
N PHE A 17 -2.50 -6.79 19.07
CA PHE A 17 -3.75 -6.02 19.00
C PHE A 17 -4.02 -5.27 20.30
N TRP A 18 -3.93 -5.95 21.45
CA TRP A 18 -4.15 -5.30 22.75
C TRP A 18 -3.05 -4.31 23.12
N LEU A 19 -1.79 -4.63 22.81
CA LEU A 19 -0.66 -3.72 23.01
C LEU A 19 -0.87 -2.42 22.20
N CYS A 20 -1.21 -2.53 20.92
CA CYS A 20 -1.51 -1.39 20.07
C CYS A 20 -2.72 -0.61 20.60
N ARG A 21 -3.81 -1.30 20.96
CA ARG A 21 -5.04 -0.65 21.44
C ARG A 21 -4.83 0.14 22.72
N LEU A 22 -4.05 -0.39 23.65
CA LEU A 22 -3.83 0.23 24.96
C LEU A 22 -2.72 1.29 24.92
N ILE A 23 -1.65 1.06 24.16
CA ILE A 23 -0.47 1.94 24.14
C ILE A 23 -0.48 2.82 22.89
N VAL A 24 -0.34 2.23 21.70
CA VAL A 24 -0.15 2.99 20.44
C VAL A 24 -1.32 3.92 20.16
N LYS A 25 -2.56 3.42 20.22
CA LYS A 25 -3.75 4.23 19.97
C LYS A 25 -3.89 5.37 20.99
N THR A 26 -3.54 5.11 22.25
CA THR A 26 -3.58 6.13 23.32
C THR A 26 -2.54 7.23 23.05
N LEU A 27 -1.31 6.86 22.73
CA LEU A 27 -0.26 7.80 22.34
C LEU A 27 -0.67 8.62 21.11
N MET A 28 -1.21 7.99 20.07
CA MET A 28 -1.67 8.66 18.85
C MET A 28 -2.79 9.68 19.09
N ARG A 29 -3.62 9.47 20.13
CA ARG A 29 -4.68 10.41 20.53
C ARG A 29 -4.14 11.64 21.28
N ILE A 30 -3.11 11.45 22.11
CA ILE A 30 -2.58 12.49 23.00
C ILE A 30 -1.51 13.32 22.31
N ILE A 31 -0.64 12.68 21.54
CA ILE A 31 0.46 13.35 20.86
C ILE A 31 -0.11 14.24 19.74
N PRO A 32 0.17 15.55 19.71
CA PRO A 32 -0.34 16.45 18.68
C PRO A 32 0.32 16.17 17.32
N ALA A 33 -0.40 16.44 16.23
CA ALA A 33 0.14 16.32 14.87
C ALA A 33 0.76 17.67 14.45
N THR A 34 1.90 18.02 15.03
CA THR A 34 2.68 19.21 14.64
C THR A 34 3.88 18.81 13.79
N PRO A 35 4.42 19.70 12.95
CA PRO A 35 5.62 19.43 12.15
C PRO A 35 6.80 18.93 13.00
N SER A 36 6.98 19.48 14.21
CA SER A 36 8.07 19.08 15.11
C SER A 36 7.92 17.66 15.65
N THR A 37 6.71 17.24 16.02
CA THR A 37 6.45 15.86 16.44
C THR A 37 6.61 14.88 15.27
N LEU A 38 6.16 15.27 14.08
CA LEU A 38 6.27 14.44 12.87
C LEU A 38 7.73 14.22 12.47
N ARG A 39 8.56 15.28 12.48
CA ARG A 39 10.00 15.15 12.23
C ARG A 39 10.68 14.22 13.24
N ARG A 40 10.32 14.29 14.52
CA ARG A 40 10.87 13.37 15.55
C ARG A 40 10.45 11.92 15.30
N LEU A 41 9.20 11.70 14.88
CA LEU A 41 8.72 10.36 14.53
C LEU A 41 9.51 9.79 13.34
N ALA A 42 9.72 10.59 12.29
CA ALA A 42 10.52 10.18 11.13
C ALA A 42 11.98 9.82 11.50
N VAL A 43 12.61 10.60 12.40
CA VAL A 43 13.97 10.30 12.88
C VAL A 43 14.02 9.00 13.68
N LEU A 44 13.05 8.78 14.58
CA LEU A 44 12.95 7.54 15.34
C LEU A 44 12.73 6.33 14.43
N ASP A 45 11.90 6.50 13.40
CA ASP A 45 11.61 5.46 12.41
C ASP A 45 12.88 5.06 11.65
N GLN A 46 13.64 6.05 11.14
CA GLN A 46 14.93 5.82 10.48
C GLN A 46 15.97 5.17 11.41
N TRP A 47 15.96 5.50 12.71
CA TRP A 47 16.88 4.89 13.67
C TRP A 47 16.53 3.42 13.95
N ALA A 48 15.24 3.09 14.14
CA ALA A 48 14.80 1.72 14.34
C ALA A 48 15.10 0.85 13.11
N ALA A 49 14.90 1.43 11.92
CA ALA A 49 15.21 0.87 10.62
C ALA A 49 16.68 0.48 10.42
N ARG A 50 17.63 1.36 10.77
CA ARG A 50 19.08 1.10 10.62
C ARG A 50 19.58 -0.12 11.40
N ASN A 51 18.84 -0.55 12.42
CA ASN A 51 19.18 -1.71 13.24
C ASN A 51 18.44 -2.99 12.80
N ALA A 52 17.71 -2.94 11.68
CA ALA A 52 17.00 -4.11 11.16
C ALA A 52 17.99 -5.17 10.66
N ARG A 53 17.70 -6.44 10.98
CA ARG A 53 18.51 -7.56 10.51
C ARG A 53 18.35 -7.75 8.99
N PRO A 54 19.39 -8.21 8.28
CA PRO A 54 19.27 -8.61 6.87
C PRO A 54 18.13 -9.62 6.68
N ILE A 55 17.33 -9.41 5.63
CA ILE A 55 16.24 -10.31 5.29
C ILE A 55 16.80 -11.41 4.40
N ARG A 56 16.56 -12.68 4.78
CA ARG A 56 17.01 -13.84 4.02
C ARG A 56 16.13 -14.09 2.79
N GLY A 57 16.68 -14.75 1.78
CA GLY A 57 15.93 -15.17 0.59
C GLY A 57 15.70 -14.07 -0.44
N VAL A 58 16.37 -12.93 -0.30
CA VAL A 58 16.29 -11.80 -1.23
C VAL A 58 17.63 -11.06 -1.30
N VAL A 59 17.92 -10.48 -2.46
CA VAL A 59 18.94 -9.46 -2.68
C VAL A 59 18.27 -8.09 -2.69
N VAL A 60 18.88 -7.11 -2.02
CA VAL A 60 18.37 -5.74 -1.93
C VAL A 60 19.36 -4.79 -2.60
N THR A 61 18.94 -4.19 -3.70
CA THR A 61 19.77 -3.28 -4.51
C THR A 61 19.20 -1.86 -4.42
N PRO A 62 19.93 -0.91 -3.81
CA PRO A 62 19.55 0.50 -3.85
C PRO A 62 19.68 1.04 -5.28
N GLU A 63 18.66 1.72 -5.76
CA GLU A 63 18.62 2.31 -7.11
C GLU A 63 18.02 3.73 -7.05
N THR A 64 18.17 4.46 -8.15
CA THR A 64 17.45 5.72 -8.39
C THR A 64 16.73 5.61 -9.72
N ILE A 65 15.41 5.72 -9.71
CA ILE A 65 14.55 5.64 -10.89
C ILE A 65 13.77 6.95 -10.98
N ALA A 66 13.86 7.66 -12.11
CA ALA A 66 13.23 8.96 -12.31
C ALA A 66 13.50 9.96 -11.16
N GLU A 67 14.77 10.04 -10.72
CA GLU A 67 15.24 10.88 -9.59
C GLU A 67 14.67 10.50 -8.20
N VAL A 68 13.90 9.41 -8.11
CA VAL A 68 13.37 8.88 -6.86
C VAL A 68 14.22 7.72 -6.40
N ARG A 69 14.68 7.75 -5.15
CA ARG A 69 15.38 6.63 -4.53
C ARG A 69 14.42 5.45 -4.37
N VAL A 70 14.87 4.27 -4.75
CA VAL A 70 14.14 3.01 -4.57
C VAL A 70 15.06 1.92 -4.01
N GLU A 71 14.46 0.84 -3.53
CA GLU A 71 15.14 -0.43 -3.33
C GLU A 71 14.49 -1.49 -4.20
N ARG A 72 15.28 -2.11 -5.07
CA ARG A 72 14.88 -3.32 -5.78
C ARG A 72 15.17 -4.52 -4.89
N ILE A 73 14.12 -5.24 -4.53
CA ILE A 73 14.17 -6.41 -3.67
C ILE A 73 13.85 -7.64 -4.53
N THR A 74 14.89 -8.38 -4.90
CA THR A 74 14.81 -9.51 -5.83
C THR A 74 14.91 -10.83 -5.05
N PRO A 75 13.99 -11.78 -5.22
CA PRO A 75 14.10 -13.11 -4.59
C PRO A 75 15.34 -13.87 -5.07
N ASP A 76 15.97 -14.63 -4.16
CA ASP A 76 17.11 -15.48 -4.53
C ASP A 76 16.70 -16.47 -5.63
N GLY A 77 17.53 -16.60 -6.66
CA GLY A 77 17.29 -17.50 -7.80
C GLY A 77 16.28 -17.01 -8.83
N ILE A 78 15.78 -15.78 -8.71
CA ILE A 78 14.90 -15.13 -9.71
C ILE A 78 15.62 -13.94 -10.32
N GLU A 79 16.28 -14.14 -11.45
CA GLU A 79 17.05 -13.08 -12.14
C GLU A 79 16.28 -12.49 -13.33
N ASP A 80 15.46 -13.30 -14.02
CA ASP A 80 14.81 -12.92 -15.29
C ASP A 80 13.29 -12.75 -15.21
N SER A 81 12.75 -12.38 -14.04
CA SER A 81 11.31 -12.13 -13.91
C SER A 81 10.89 -10.96 -14.81
N ARG A 82 9.97 -11.24 -15.73
CA ARG A 82 9.30 -10.22 -16.57
C ARG A 82 8.12 -9.54 -15.86
N ILE A 83 7.93 -9.80 -14.58
CA ILE A 83 6.93 -9.16 -13.72
C ILE A 83 7.67 -8.33 -12.67
N ALA A 84 7.17 -7.13 -12.36
CA ALA A 84 7.60 -6.34 -11.21
C ALA A 84 6.41 -5.92 -10.34
N VAL A 85 6.66 -5.72 -9.05
CA VAL A 85 5.72 -5.11 -8.12
C VAL A 85 6.29 -3.77 -7.65
N LEU A 86 5.65 -2.66 -8.01
CA LEU A 86 5.95 -1.35 -7.44
C LEU A 86 5.25 -1.22 -6.09
N TYR A 87 6.02 -1.14 -5.00
CA TYR A 87 5.49 -1.02 -3.65
C TYR A 87 5.66 0.38 -3.09
N THR A 88 4.57 0.96 -2.60
CA THR A 88 4.54 2.25 -1.92
C THR A 88 4.13 2.03 -0.47
N HIS A 89 4.98 2.45 0.46
CA HIS A 89 4.80 2.15 1.87
C HIS A 89 3.72 3.00 2.54
N GLY A 90 3.17 2.51 3.65
CA GLY A 90 2.28 3.28 4.52
C GLY A 90 3.01 4.24 5.45
N GLY A 91 2.34 4.62 6.53
CA GLY A 91 2.84 5.60 7.50
C GLY A 91 2.24 7.00 7.35
N ALA A 92 1.00 7.07 6.86
CA ALA A 92 0.17 8.28 6.83
C ALA A 92 0.78 9.47 6.06
N PHE A 93 1.63 9.18 5.06
CA PHE A 93 2.45 10.15 4.31
C PHE A 93 3.49 10.90 5.15
N LEU A 94 3.82 10.41 6.35
CA LEU A 94 4.60 11.17 7.36
C LEU A 94 5.75 10.37 7.99
N ALA A 95 5.63 9.05 7.95
CA ALA A 95 6.58 8.10 8.50
C ALA A 95 6.56 6.84 7.62
N GLY A 96 7.35 5.83 7.97
CA GLY A 96 7.61 4.72 7.08
C GLY A 96 8.73 5.06 6.09
N GLY A 97 9.21 4.03 5.42
CA GLY A 97 10.31 4.14 4.47
C GLY A 97 10.70 2.76 3.95
N LEU A 98 11.78 2.75 3.18
CA LEU A 98 12.32 1.53 2.59
C LEU A 98 12.58 0.46 3.65
N ASP A 99 13.26 0.84 4.73
CA ASP A 99 13.66 -0.10 5.78
C ASP A 99 12.49 -0.71 6.55
N THR A 100 11.51 0.10 6.93
CA THR A 100 10.37 -0.35 7.75
C THR A 100 9.44 -1.28 7.00
N HIS A 101 9.35 -1.12 5.68
CA HIS A 101 8.50 -1.93 4.82
C HIS A 101 9.28 -2.99 4.02
N ARG A 102 10.61 -3.03 4.15
CA ARG A 102 11.43 -4.08 3.54
C ARG A 102 10.96 -5.49 3.90
N PRO A 103 10.54 -5.82 5.15
CA PRO A 103 10.07 -7.16 5.48
C PRO A 103 8.83 -7.60 4.68
N ILE A 104 7.84 -6.72 4.50
CA ILE A 104 6.63 -7.03 3.72
C ILE A 104 6.93 -7.03 2.22
N ALA A 105 7.73 -6.08 1.73
CA ALA A 105 8.17 -6.05 0.34
C ALA A 105 8.93 -7.34 -0.03
N ALA A 106 9.87 -7.80 0.82
CA ALA A 106 10.58 -9.05 0.61
C ALA A 106 9.65 -10.29 0.70
N ALA A 107 8.63 -10.26 1.55
CA ALA A 107 7.65 -11.34 1.62
C ALA A 107 6.82 -11.43 0.34
N ILE A 108 6.36 -10.29 -0.18
CA ILE A 108 5.64 -10.20 -1.46
C ILE A 108 6.55 -10.66 -2.60
N ALA A 109 7.78 -10.18 -2.66
CA ALA A 109 8.75 -10.54 -3.69
C ALA A 109 8.90 -12.07 -3.79
N ARG A 110 9.18 -12.73 -2.65
CA ARG A 110 9.32 -14.20 -2.60
C ARG A 110 8.05 -14.94 -2.97
N ALA A 111 6.88 -14.47 -2.53
CA ALA A 111 5.62 -15.16 -2.74
C ALA A 111 5.12 -15.04 -4.20
N VAL A 112 5.30 -13.86 -4.80
CA VAL A 112 4.98 -13.60 -6.21
C VAL A 112 6.02 -14.26 -7.12
N GLY A 113 7.28 -14.34 -6.69
CA GLY A 113 8.40 -14.76 -7.52
C GLY A 113 8.86 -13.66 -8.48
N ALA A 114 8.85 -12.41 -8.02
CA ALA A 114 9.16 -11.23 -8.83
C ALA A 114 9.88 -10.16 -7.98
N PRO A 115 10.72 -9.30 -8.60
CA PRO A 115 11.29 -8.16 -7.90
C PRO A 115 10.21 -7.20 -7.42
N VAL A 116 10.39 -6.68 -6.21
CA VAL A 116 9.62 -5.56 -5.66
C VAL A 116 10.47 -4.30 -5.73
N VAL A 117 9.98 -3.27 -6.40
CA VAL A 117 10.56 -1.92 -6.42
C VAL A 117 9.89 -1.11 -5.30
N ASN A 118 10.55 -1.01 -4.15
CA ASN A 118 10.06 -0.27 -3.00
C ASN A 118 10.45 1.20 -3.10
N VAL A 119 9.49 2.13 -3.00
CA VAL A 119 9.69 3.54 -3.34
C VAL A 119 9.92 4.39 -2.09
N ALA A 120 11.01 5.17 -2.04
CA ALA A 120 11.24 6.17 -1.01
C ALA A 120 10.64 7.53 -1.44
N TYR A 121 9.31 7.58 -1.55
CA TYR A 121 8.60 8.78 -1.97
C TYR A 121 8.72 9.90 -0.92
N ARG A 122 8.71 11.17 -1.34
CA ARG A 122 8.79 12.31 -0.42
C ARG A 122 7.50 12.47 0.39
N GLN A 123 7.64 12.90 1.63
CA GLN A 123 6.60 12.82 2.65
C GLN A 123 6.21 14.19 3.22
N CYS A 124 5.00 14.26 3.76
CA CYS A 124 4.54 15.36 4.60
C CYS A 124 5.38 15.48 5.88
N ALA A 125 5.45 16.64 6.52
CA ALA A 125 4.93 17.93 6.08
C ALA A 125 5.92 18.72 5.19
N GLU A 126 7.05 18.11 4.81
CA GLU A 126 8.07 18.77 3.98
C GLU A 126 7.56 18.99 2.55
N VAL A 127 6.73 18.07 2.05
CA VAL A 127 5.96 18.19 0.81
C VAL A 127 4.50 17.75 1.03
N GLY A 128 3.63 17.96 0.05
CA GLY A 128 2.23 17.48 0.08
C GLY A 128 2.07 16.09 -0.51
N VAL A 129 0.84 15.57 -0.43
CA VAL A 129 0.47 14.25 -0.97
C VAL A 129 0.60 14.22 -2.49
N GLY A 130 0.38 15.36 -3.18
CA GLY A 130 0.61 15.49 -4.61
C GLY A 130 2.04 15.11 -5.01
N THR A 131 3.03 15.54 -4.23
CA THR A 131 4.44 15.17 -4.45
C THR A 131 4.70 13.69 -4.16
N SER A 132 4.11 13.12 -3.10
CA SER A 132 4.23 11.68 -2.82
C SER A 132 3.68 10.83 -3.97
N VAL A 133 2.53 11.23 -4.53
CA VAL A 133 1.91 10.56 -5.68
C VAL A 133 2.76 10.72 -6.93
N ARG A 134 3.29 11.93 -7.18
CA ARG A 134 4.19 12.21 -8.32
C ARG A 134 5.42 11.31 -8.30
N ASP A 135 6.04 11.12 -7.14
CA ASP A 135 7.23 10.27 -6.99
C ASP A 135 6.91 8.80 -7.31
N GLY A 136 5.83 8.26 -6.74
CA GLY A 136 5.39 6.89 -7.04
C GLY A 136 5.05 6.68 -8.52
N TYR A 137 4.34 7.64 -9.12
CA TYR A 137 3.98 7.60 -10.54
C TYR A 137 5.18 7.75 -11.47
N ALA A 138 6.16 8.58 -11.12
CA ALA A 138 7.38 8.74 -11.90
C ALA A 138 8.15 7.42 -12.04
N VAL A 139 8.27 6.67 -10.93
CA VAL A 139 8.88 5.33 -10.94
C VAL A 139 8.04 4.36 -11.78
N TYR A 140 6.72 4.31 -11.57
CA TYR A 140 5.82 3.46 -12.38
C TYR A 140 5.98 3.70 -13.88
N ARG A 141 5.99 4.97 -14.28
CA ARG A 141 6.12 5.39 -15.68
C ARG A 141 7.44 4.93 -16.27
N GLU A 142 8.53 5.02 -15.53
CA GLU A 142 9.84 4.55 -15.98
C GLU A 142 9.90 3.02 -16.11
N LEU A 143 9.36 2.28 -15.14
CA LEU A 143 9.25 0.82 -15.21
C LEU A 143 8.44 0.35 -16.43
N ARG A 144 7.38 1.07 -16.80
CA ARG A 144 6.60 0.77 -18.00
C ARG A 144 7.33 1.13 -19.30
N ARG A 145 8.12 2.20 -19.32
CA ARG A 145 8.82 2.67 -20.53
C ARG A 145 10.11 1.94 -20.81
N SER A 146 10.77 1.39 -19.78
CA SER A 146 12.04 0.68 -19.96
C SER A 146 11.92 -0.59 -20.80
N GLY A 147 10.73 -1.19 -20.88
CA GLY A 147 10.51 -2.49 -21.51
C GLY A 147 11.14 -3.66 -20.73
N GLU A 148 11.63 -3.41 -19.52
CA GLU A 148 12.21 -4.42 -18.63
C GLU A 148 11.16 -5.43 -18.16
N PHE A 149 9.92 -4.98 -17.99
CA PHE A 149 8.83 -5.80 -17.47
C PHE A 149 7.67 -5.85 -18.46
N ASP A 150 7.16 -7.07 -18.69
CA ASP A 150 5.93 -7.29 -19.43
C ASP A 150 4.73 -6.90 -18.56
N ALA A 151 4.82 -7.10 -17.24
CA ALA A 151 3.78 -6.76 -16.29
C ALA A 151 4.30 -5.98 -15.07
N VAL A 152 3.55 -4.95 -14.66
CA VAL A 152 3.83 -4.13 -13.49
C VAL A 152 2.60 -4.05 -12.61
N VAL A 153 2.70 -4.63 -11.42
CA VAL A 153 1.69 -4.56 -10.36
C VAL A 153 1.98 -3.34 -9.49
N VAL A 154 0.95 -2.61 -9.08
CA VAL A 154 1.07 -1.55 -8.07
C VAL A 154 0.53 -2.03 -6.74
N ALA A 155 1.31 -1.84 -5.68
CA ALA A 155 1.00 -2.30 -4.35
C ALA A 155 1.27 -1.21 -3.31
N GLY A 156 0.53 -1.24 -2.22
CA GLY A 156 0.85 -0.41 -1.07
C GLY A 156 -0.06 -0.65 0.11
N ASP A 157 0.42 -0.22 1.28
CA ASP A 157 -0.34 -0.30 2.52
C ASP A 157 -0.77 1.09 3.01
N SER A 158 -1.95 1.20 3.59
CA SER A 158 -2.45 2.47 4.16
C SER A 158 -2.29 3.65 3.20
N ALA A 159 -1.52 4.68 3.56
CA ALA A 159 -1.21 5.82 2.70
C ALA A 159 -0.51 5.44 1.38
N GLY A 160 0.33 4.42 1.38
CA GLY A 160 0.91 3.86 0.16
C GLY A 160 -0.17 3.20 -0.71
N GLY A 161 -1.17 2.57 -0.10
CA GLY A 161 -2.35 2.08 -0.83
C GLY A 161 -3.08 3.18 -1.61
N TYR A 162 -3.08 4.43 -1.08
CA TYR A 162 -3.58 5.61 -1.80
C TYR A 162 -2.68 5.97 -2.99
N ILE A 163 -1.36 5.99 -2.80
CA ILE A 163 -0.40 6.31 -3.86
C ILE A 163 -0.53 5.29 -4.99
N ALA A 164 -0.53 3.99 -4.67
CA ALA A 164 -0.73 2.92 -5.66
C ALA A 164 -2.05 3.07 -6.44
N ALA A 165 -3.13 3.50 -5.77
CA ALA A 165 -4.40 3.76 -6.43
C ALA A 165 -4.34 4.99 -7.36
N LYS A 166 -3.67 6.07 -6.93
CA LYS A 166 -3.49 7.26 -7.78
C LYS A 166 -2.60 7.02 -8.99
N ILE A 167 -1.67 6.07 -8.91
CA ILE A 167 -0.87 5.64 -10.08
C ILE A 167 -1.77 5.12 -11.19
N VAL A 168 -2.84 4.37 -10.87
CA VAL A 168 -3.83 3.89 -11.85
C VAL A 168 -4.48 5.08 -12.57
N GLU A 169 -4.96 6.06 -11.82
CA GLU A 169 -5.63 7.24 -12.38
C GLU A 169 -4.68 8.10 -13.21
N TYR A 170 -3.45 8.30 -12.75
CA TYR A 170 -2.43 9.06 -13.49
C TYR A 170 -2.01 8.34 -14.77
N ALA A 171 -1.88 7.01 -14.75
CA ALA A 171 -1.58 6.22 -15.94
C ALA A 171 -2.68 6.35 -17.00
N ALA A 172 -3.96 6.25 -16.59
CA ALA A 172 -5.09 6.43 -17.50
C ALA A 172 -5.13 7.84 -18.10
N ARG A 173 -4.92 8.88 -17.29
CA ARG A 173 -4.88 10.27 -17.75
C ARG A 173 -3.78 10.51 -18.79
N ASP A 174 -2.61 9.95 -18.57
CA ASP A 174 -1.43 10.16 -19.42
C ASP A 174 -1.39 9.20 -20.62
N GLY A 175 -2.40 8.34 -20.80
CA GLY A 175 -2.45 7.34 -21.87
C GLY A 175 -1.38 6.25 -21.76
N LEU A 176 -0.85 6.02 -20.55
CA LEU A 176 0.10 4.96 -20.26
C LEU A 176 -0.65 3.64 -20.02
N ALA A 177 -0.02 2.51 -20.31
CA ALA A 177 -0.57 1.20 -19.96
C ALA A 177 -0.97 1.17 -18.47
N CYS A 178 -2.19 0.72 -18.18
CA CYS A 178 -2.70 0.53 -16.83
C CYS A 178 -1.85 -0.51 -16.08
N PRO A 179 -1.68 -0.45 -14.74
CA PRO A 179 -1.03 -1.53 -13.99
C PRO A 179 -1.72 -2.87 -14.24
N ASP A 180 -1.01 -4.00 -14.12
CA ASP A 180 -1.61 -5.32 -14.39
C ASP A 180 -2.45 -5.84 -13.22
N ALA A 181 -2.18 -5.34 -12.01
CA ALA A 181 -2.99 -5.55 -10.84
C ALA A 181 -2.79 -4.43 -9.81
N TYR A 182 -3.78 -4.26 -8.94
CA TYR A 182 -3.71 -3.41 -7.75
C TYR A 182 -3.72 -4.28 -6.48
N VAL A 183 -2.81 -4.01 -5.55
CA VAL A 183 -2.74 -4.67 -4.23
C VAL A 183 -2.84 -3.61 -3.13
N GLY A 184 -3.96 -3.60 -2.39
CA GLY A 184 -4.16 -2.70 -1.25
C GLY A 184 -4.10 -3.44 0.08
N LEU A 185 -3.18 -3.07 0.97
CA LEU A 185 -3.08 -3.62 2.33
C LEU A 185 -3.58 -2.58 3.34
N SER A 186 -4.80 -2.72 3.83
CA SER A 186 -5.48 -1.71 4.64
C SER A 186 -5.42 -0.32 4.01
N PRO A 187 -5.80 -0.16 2.71
CA PRO A 187 -5.51 1.06 1.97
C PRO A 187 -6.34 2.25 2.44
N LEU A 188 -5.71 3.42 2.51
CA LEU A 188 -6.40 4.70 2.60
C LEU A 188 -6.81 5.10 1.18
N LEU A 189 -8.10 5.36 0.94
CA LEU A 189 -8.64 5.57 -0.41
C LEU A 189 -9.50 6.83 -0.53
N ASN A 190 -9.92 7.43 0.59
CA ASN A 190 -10.72 8.66 0.57
C ASN A 190 -10.06 9.81 1.34
N LEU A 191 -9.38 10.70 0.62
CA LEU A 191 -8.83 11.94 1.17
C LEU A 191 -9.82 13.12 1.04
N SER A 192 -11.13 12.92 0.94
CA SER A 192 -12.12 14.01 0.99
C SER A 192 -12.43 14.43 2.44
N PRO A 193 -12.70 15.73 2.69
CA PRO A 193 -13.12 16.19 4.02
C PRO A 193 -14.42 15.49 4.42
N GLY A 194 -14.53 15.10 5.68
CA GLY A 194 -15.75 14.44 6.19
C GLY A 194 -16.02 13.06 5.59
N ALA A 195 -14.99 12.38 5.06
CA ALA A 195 -15.10 10.98 4.63
C ALA A 195 -15.73 10.13 5.75
N ASP A 196 -16.85 9.48 5.43
CA ASP A 196 -17.66 8.74 6.38
C ASP A 196 -16.92 7.47 6.84
N ARG A 197 -16.07 7.59 7.86
CA ARG A 197 -15.40 6.46 8.49
C ARG A 197 -15.92 6.29 9.90
N THR A 198 -16.27 5.06 10.24
CA THR A 198 -16.64 4.72 11.62
C THR A 198 -15.94 3.42 12.03
N SER A 199 -15.28 3.45 13.19
CA SER A 199 -14.78 2.25 13.84
C SER A 199 -14.58 2.46 15.33
N ARG A 200 -15.11 1.52 16.12
CA ARG A 200 -14.85 1.40 17.58
C ARG A 200 -13.81 0.32 17.89
N HIS A 201 -13.53 -0.56 16.93
CA HIS A 201 -12.70 -1.75 17.10
C HIS A 201 -11.25 -1.54 16.68
N ASP A 202 -10.96 -0.51 15.88
CA ASP A 202 -9.60 -0.21 15.44
C ASP A 202 -8.64 -0.11 16.65
N ALA A 203 -7.50 -0.79 16.56
CA ALA A 203 -6.50 -0.87 17.62
C ALA A 203 -5.32 0.10 17.44
N MET A 204 -5.23 0.83 16.33
CA MET A 204 -4.05 1.65 15.99
C MET A 204 -4.40 3.07 15.56
N LEU A 205 -5.33 3.26 14.62
CA LEU A 205 -5.67 4.52 13.98
C LEU A 205 -6.89 5.21 14.60
N PRO A 206 -6.71 6.38 15.25
CA PRO A 206 -7.83 7.24 15.58
C PRO A 206 -8.32 7.99 14.32
N ILE A 207 -9.58 7.80 13.92
CA ILE A 207 -10.18 8.46 12.73
C ILE A 207 -10.00 9.99 12.76
N LYS A 208 -10.24 10.63 13.91
CA LYS A 208 -10.03 12.08 14.10
C LYS A 208 -8.58 12.53 13.83
N LYS A 209 -7.60 11.63 13.98
CA LYS A 209 -6.20 11.94 13.69
C LYS A 209 -5.98 11.99 12.17
N ILE A 210 -6.57 11.07 11.41
CA ILE A 210 -6.54 11.07 9.93
C ILE A 210 -7.07 12.40 9.38
N GLU A 211 -8.21 12.88 9.89
CA GLU A 211 -8.78 14.17 9.48
C GLU A 211 -7.84 15.35 9.78
N LYS A 212 -7.11 15.33 10.89
CA LYS A 212 -6.15 16.38 11.22
C LYS A 212 -4.93 16.38 10.31
N LEU A 213 -4.55 15.25 9.70
CA LEU A 213 -3.40 15.20 8.80
C LEU A 213 -3.65 15.92 7.48
N ARG A 214 -4.92 16.15 7.13
CA ARG A 214 -5.31 16.89 5.92
C ARG A 214 -4.65 18.24 5.76
N GLN A 215 -4.36 18.92 6.86
CA GLN A 215 -3.68 20.22 6.84
C GLN A 215 -2.31 20.18 6.13
N PHE A 216 -1.72 18.99 5.96
CA PHE A 216 -0.45 18.79 5.28
C PHE A 216 -0.58 18.28 3.84
N TYR A 217 -1.79 17.97 3.36
CA TYR A 217 -1.95 17.29 2.06
C TYR A 217 -1.64 18.19 0.86
N ASP A 218 -1.98 19.47 0.95
CA ASP A 218 -1.86 20.43 -0.16
C ASP A 218 -0.57 21.28 -0.06
N GLN A 219 0.48 20.73 0.54
CA GLN A 219 1.77 21.41 0.71
C GLN A 219 2.68 21.22 -0.52
N GLY A 220 3.64 22.12 -0.72
CA GLY A 220 4.66 21.98 -1.76
C GLY A 220 4.18 22.30 -3.19
N PRO A 221 5.00 22.02 -4.21
CA PRO A 221 4.79 22.52 -5.57
C PRO A 221 3.84 21.66 -6.42
N GLU A 222 3.59 20.41 -6.04
CA GLU A 222 2.80 19.47 -6.83
C GLU A 222 1.35 19.44 -6.32
N VAL A 223 0.41 19.78 -7.20
CA VAL A 223 -1.03 19.61 -6.93
C VAL A 223 -1.38 18.13 -7.04
N LEU A 224 -2.23 17.64 -6.13
CA LEU A 224 -2.81 16.32 -6.24
C LEU A 224 -3.91 16.35 -7.31
N ASP A 225 -3.61 15.82 -8.49
CA ASP A 225 -4.54 15.82 -9.62
C ASP A 225 -5.62 14.74 -9.47
N GLY A 226 -6.79 14.97 -10.06
CA GLY A 226 -7.88 14.00 -10.09
C GLY A 226 -8.66 13.90 -8.77
N GLU A 227 -9.32 12.79 -8.56
CA GLU A 227 -10.22 12.64 -7.41
C GLU A 227 -9.46 12.39 -6.10
N LEU A 228 -9.94 13.02 -5.01
CA LEU A 228 -9.46 12.74 -3.65
C LEU A 228 -10.03 11.42 -3.11
N ASN A 229 -11.18 11.00 -3.63
CA ASN A 229 -11.80 9.74 -3.30
C ASN A 229 -11.67 8.76 -4.46
N VAL A 230 -10.73 7.82 -4.35
CA VAL A 230 -10.48 6.83 -5.41
C VAL A 230 -11.51 5.69 -5.39
N THR A 231 -12.45 5.68 -4.44
CA THR A 231 -13.56 4.70 -4.38
C THR A 231 -14.77 5.12 -5.23
N LEU A 232 -14.72 6.28 -5.89
CA LEU A 232 -15.78 6.71 -6.80
C LEU A 232 -15.86 5.81 -8.04
N ASP A 233 -17.07 5.54 -8.52
CA ASP A 233 -17.31 4.68 -9.69
C ASP A 233 -16.54 5.14 -10.93
N ALA A 234 -16.34 6.45 -11.10
CA ALA A 234 -15.56 7.01 -12.21
C ALA A 234 -14.09 6.59 -12.17
N VAL A 235 -13.50 6.52 -10.98
CA VAL A 235 -12.11 6.11 -10.78
C VAL A 235 -12.00 4.58 -10.78
N ALA A 236 -12.95 3.88 -10.15
CA ALA A 236 -12.98 2.42 -10.10
C ALA A 236 -13.00 1.76 -11.48
N ARG A 237 -13.64 2.38 -12.49
CA ARG A 237 -13.61 1.90 -13.88
C ARG A 237 -12.21 1.90 -14.53
N LEU A 238 -11.27 2.67 -13.98
CA LEU A 238 -9.90 2.75 -14.47
C LEU A 238 -9.02 1.62 -13.89
N PHE A 239 -9.49 0.96 -12.83
CA PHE A 239 -8.68 -0.01 -12.09
C PHE A 239 -8.45 -1.30 -12.88
N PRO A 240 -7.24 -1.89 -12.72
CA PRO A 240 -7.00 -3.26 -13.11
C PRO A 240 -7.62 -4.23 -12.09
N PRO A 241 -7.50 -5.56 -12.28
CA PRO A 241 -7.87 -6.50 -11.24
C PRO A 241 -7.25 -6.13 -9.88
N ALA A 242 -8.07 -6.12 -8.84
CA ALA A 242 -7.66 -5.62 -7.52
C ALA A 242 -7.85 -6.64 -6.39
N ILE A 243 -6.85 -6.78 -5.53
CA ILE A 243 -7.00 -7.47 -4.25
C ILE A 243 -6.80 -6.48 -3.10
N VAL A 244 -7.71 -6.52 -2.14
CA VAL A 244 -7.66 -5.71 -0.94
C VAL A 244 -7.67 -6.60 0.30
N VAL A 245 -6.72 -6.37 1.20
CA VAL A 245 -6.56 -7.12 2.46
C VAL A 245 -6.65 -6.15 3.63
N CYS A 246 -7.57 -6.37 4.57
CA CYS A 246 -7.80 -5.48 5.70
C CYS A 246 -7.97 -6.26 7.02
N GLY A 247 -7.64 -5.62 8.14
CA GLY A 247 -8.09 -6.06 9.45
C GLY A 247 -9.58 -5.80 9.63
N ARG A 248 -10.34 -6.81 10.05
CA ARG A 248 -11.77 -6.65 10.33
C ARG A 248 -11.96 -5.73 11.54
N GLY A 249 -12.73 -4.67 11.34
CA GLY A 249 -13.02 -3.63 12.31
C GLY A 249 -12.00 -2.49 12.33
N GLU A 250 -11.00 -2.47 11.44
CA GLU A 250 -10.07 -1.33 11.33
C GLU A 250 -10.76 -0.07 10.75
N ALA A 251 -10.15 1.09 10.95
CA ALA A 251 -10.70 2.38 10.56
C ALA A 251 -10.85 2.53 9.04
N LEU A 252 -10.01 1.87 8.25
CA LEU A 252 -10.01 1.91 6.78
C LEU A 252 -10.71 0.71 6.13
N GLN A 253 -11.36 -0.16 6.92
CA GLN A 253 -12.19 -1.22 6.33
C GLN A 253 -13.26 -0.64 5.40
N LYS A 254 -13.85 0.51 5.75
CA LYS A 254 -14.88 1.13 4.91
C LYS A 254 -14.32 1.58 3.55
N ASP A 255 -13.12 2.17 3.51
CA ASP A 255 -12.44 2.52 2.26
C ASP A 255 -12.27 1.29 1.35
N ALA A 256 -11.81 0.17 1.91
CA ALA A 256 -11.66 -1.09 1.19
C ALA A 256 -12.98 -1.63 0.65
N MET A 257 -14.04 -1.64 1.49
CA MET A 257 -15.38 -2.08 1.07
C MET A 257 -15.96 -1.17 -0.02
N ASP A 258 -15.80 0.15 0.11
CA ASP A 258 -16.32 1.11 -0.86
C ASP A 258 -15.63 0.95 -2.22
N LEU A 259 -14.31 0.76 -2.25
CA LEU A 259 -13.57 0.48 -3.50
C LEU A 259 -14.04 -0.83 -4.13
N CYS A 260 -14.04 -1.94 -3.39
CA CYS A 260 -14.41 -3.23 -3.97
C CYS A 260 -15.87 -3.25 -4.44
N ALA A 261 -16.78 -2.54 -3.75
CA ALA A 261 -18.16 -2.35 -4.23
C ALA A 261 -18.22 -1.53 -5.53
N ALA A 262 -17.41 -0.49 -5.67
CA ALA A 262 -17.31 0.30 -6.91
C ALA A 262 -16.71 -0.51 -8.07
N LEU A 263 -15.68 -1.31 -7.79
CA LEU A 263 -15.07 -2.22 -8.77
C LEU A 263 -16.07 -3.28 -9.25
N ASP A 264 -16.86 -3.86 -8.34
CA ASP A 264 -17.91 -4.82 -8.67
C ASP A 264 -18.98 -4.22 -9.59
N ARG A 265 -19.43 -2.98 -9.29
CA ARG A 265 -20.34 -2.23 -10.18
C ARG A 265 -19.72 -1.92 -11.54
N ALA A 266 -18.42 -1.70 -11.59
CA ALA A 266 -17.67 -1.45 -12.83
C ALA A 266 -17.34 -2.74 -13.62
N GLY A 267 -17.67 -3.92 -13.09
CA GLY A 267 -17.31 -5.20 -13.71
C GLY A 267 -15.81 -5.52 -13.66
N VAL A 268 -15.06 -4.86 -12.78
CA VAL A 268 -13.62 -5.11 -12.57
C VAL A 268 -13.43 -6.26 -11.59
N THR A 269 -12.65 -7.27 -11.98
CA THR A 269 -12.31 -8.41 -11.11
C THR A 269 -11.69 -7.91 -9.81
N ASN A 270 -12.26 -8.30 -8.67
CA ASN A 270 -11.73 -7.87 -7.38
C ASN A 270 -11.95 -8.91 -6.28
N GLU A 271 -11.10 -8.89 -5.25
CA GLU A 271 -11.18 -9.73 -4.05
C GLU A 271 -10.96 -8.88 -2.79
N LEU A 272 -11.81 -9.07 -1.77
CA LEU A 272 -11.66 -8.44 -0.47
C LEU A 272 -11.47 -9.50 0.63
N HIS A 273 -10.36 -9.41 1.35
CA HIS A 273 -10.02 -10.30 2.45
C HIS A 273 -10.05 -9.55 3.79
N LEU A 274 -10.91 -9.99 4.72
CA LEU A 274 -11.03 -9.39 6.06
C LEU A 274 -10.51 -10.35 7.14
N TYR A 275 -9.49 -9.92 7.88
CA TYR A 275 -8.85 -10.75 8.92
C TYR A 275 -9.28 -10.33 10.33
N ALA A 276 -9.87 -11.28 11.07
CA ALA A 276 -10.30 -11.05 12.44
C ALA A 276 -9.12 -10.82 13.40
N GLY A 277 -9.30 -9.89 14.36
CA GLY A 277 -8.33 -9.67 15.43
C GLY A 277 -6.99 -9.06 14.99
N GLN A 278 -6.92 -8.56 13.76
CA GLN A 278 -5.74 -7.88 13.25
C GLN A 278 -5.81 -6.37 13.46
N ILE A 279 -4.64 -5.74 13.50
CA ILE A 279 -4.49 -4.29 13.53
C ILE A 279 -4.48 -3.72 12.11
N HIS A 280 -4.59 -2.40 12.01
CA HIS A 280 -4.44 -1.68 10.75
C HIS A 280 -3.09 -2.01 10.07
N ALA A 281 -3.11 -2.31 8.77
CA ALA A 281 -1.94 -2.67 7.97
C ALA A 281 -1.12 -3.83 8.56
N PHE A 282 -1.79 -4.83 9.18
CA PHE A 282 -1.11 -5.95 9.83
C PHE A 282 -0.08 -6.70 8.96
N PRO A 283 -0.21 -6.83 7.62
CA PRO A 283 0.83 -7.49 6.83
C PRO A 283 2.17 -6.77 6.92
N ALA A 284 2.15 -5.43 6.96
CA ALA A 284 3.33 -4.60 7.14
C ALA A 284 3.72 -4.46 8.62
N ALA A 285 2.74 -4.29 9.52
CA ALA A 285 2.98 -4.00 10.93
C ALA A 285 3.40 -5.22 11.76
N VAL A 286 3.01 -6.43 11.35
CA VAL A 286 3.32 -7.68 12.06
C VAL A 286 3.95 -8.69 11.09
N PRO A 287 5.16 -8.40 10.57
CA PRO A 287 5.81 -9.27 9.61
C PRO A 287 6.04 -10.66 10.19
N GLY A 288 5.70 -11.68 9.40
CA GLY A 288 5.88 -13.08 9.75
C GLY A 288 4.90 -13.65 10.78
N SER A 289 3.77 -12.99 11.09
CA SER A 289 2.64 -13.69 11.75
C SER A 289 2.02 -14.74 10.82
N ALA A 290 1.18 -15.62 11.35
CA ALA A 290 0.50 -16.63 10.52
C ALA A 290 -0.43 -15.96 9.50
N GLN A 291 -1.22 -14.98 9.94
CA GLN A 291 -2.14 -14.24 9.06
C GLN A 291 -1.37 -13.42 8.03
N THR A 292 -0.22 -12.83 8.36
CA THR A 292 0.59 -12.10 7.38
C THR A 292 1.09 -13.03 6.28
N ARG A 293 1.51 -14.26 6.63
CA ARG A 293 1.92 -15.25 5.64
C ARG A 293 0.76 -15.68 4.74
N ASP A 294 -0.42 -15.94 5.31
CA ASP A 294 -1.61 -16.26 4.53
C ASP A 294 -2.01 -15.10 3.61
N ALA A 295 -2.11 -13.87 4.12
CA ALA A 295 -2.40 -12.68 3.33
C ALA A 295 -1.45 -12.50 2.15
N VAL A 296 -0.14 -12.65 2.37
CA VAL A 296 0.88 -12.58 1.31
C VAL A 296 0.70 -13.72 0.29
N ALA A 297 0.31 -14.92 0.73
CA ALA A 297 0.02 -16.02 -0.19
C ALA A 297 -1.21 -15.73 -1.06
N ARG A 298 -2.27 -15.13 -0.51
CA ARG A 298 -3.46 -14.69 -1.26
C ARG A 298 -3.12 -13.62 -2.28
N VAL A 299 -2.33 -12.62 -1.89
CA VAL A 299 -1.82 -11.59 -2.80
C VAL A 299 -1.05 -12.23 -3.97
N ALA A 300 -0.15 -13.16 -3.68
CA ALA A 300 0.63 -13.81 -4.72
C ALA A 300 -0.22 -14.69 -5.66
N GLU A 301 -1.20 -15.41 -5.13
CA GLU A 301 -2.16 -16.18 -5.91
C GLU A 301 -2.97 -15.28 -6.84
N PHE A 302 -3.49 -14.17 -6.31
CA PHE A 302 -4.24 -13.18 -7.07
C PHE A 302 -3.40 -12.56 -8.19
N VAL A 303 -2.19 -12.10 -7.87
CA VAL A 303 -1.28 -11.48 -8.84
C VAL A 303 -0.98 -12.44 -10.00
N ARG A 304 -0.70 -13.72 -9.72
CA ARG A 304 -0.47 -14.72 -10.78
C ARG A 304 -1.68 -14.88 -11.69
N ARG A 305 -2.89 -14.93 -11.14
CA ARG A 305 -4.14 -14.99 -11.94
C ARG A 305 -4.34 -13.73 -12.78
N ALA A 306 -4.19 -12.56 -12.17
CA ALA A 306 -4.41 -11.28 -12.83
C ALA A 306 -3.44 -11.06 -14.00
N VAL A 307 -2.14 -11.28 -13.77
CA VAL A 307 -1.11 -11.15 -14.82
C VAL A 307 -1.26 -12.22 -15.89
N GLY A 308 -1.55 -13.47 -15.53
CA GLY A 308 -1.80 -14.54 -16.52
C GLY A 308 -2.95 -14.22 -17.46
N ALA A 309 -4.10 -13.79 -16.91
CA ALA A 309 -5.27 -13.42 -17.69
C ALA A 309 -5.09 -12.14 -18.53
N GLY A 310 -4.18 -11.24 -18.13
CA GLY A 310 -3.82 -10.06 -18.91
C GLY A 310 -3.05 -10.41 -20.18
N ARG A 311 -2.11 -11.36 -20.07
CA ARG A 311 -1.28 -11.81 -21.20
C ARG A 311 -2.09 -12.57 -22.25
N GLU A 312 -2.99 -13.46 -21.82
CA GLU A 312 -3.88 -14.17 -22.75
C GLU A 312 -4.74 -13.23 -23.60
N ARG A 313 -5.16 -12.07 -23.07
CA ARG A 313 -5.91 -11.07 -23.85
C ARG A 313 -5.04 -10.31 -24.84
N ALA A 314 -3.76 -10.08 -24.50
CA ALA A 314 -2.82 -9.39 -25.37
C ALA A 314 -2.40 -10.26 -26.58
N ASP A 315 -2.33 -11.59 -26.40
CA ASP A 315 -1.98 -12.52 -27.48
C ASP A 315 -3.11 -12.74 -28.51
N ILE A 316 -4.34 -12.29 -28.22
CA ILE A 316 -5.53 -12.45 -29.08
C ILE A 316 -5.89 -11.16 -29.84
N ALA A 317 -5.32 -10.01 -29.45
CA ALA A 317 -5.61 -8.68 -30.00
C ALA A 317 -4.62 -8.28 -31.10
#